data_AF-A0A7L1CKN2-F1
#
_entry.id   AF-A0A7L1CKN2-F1
#
_cell.length_a   1.000
_cell.length_b   1.000
_cell.length_c   1.000
_cell.angle_alpha   90.00
_cell.angle_beta   90.00
_cell.angle_gamma   90.00
#
_symmetry.space_group_name_H-M   'P 1'
#
loop_
_entity.id
_entity.type
_entity.pdbx_description
1 polymer ?
#
loop_
_entity_poly.entity_id
_entity_poly.type
_entity_poly.pdbx_seq_one_letter_code
_entity_poly.pdbx_strand_id
1 'polypeptide(L)' 'LYFSNLFLKKLTKFISNCLPSLTQKSASDYNNFDREFLSEKPKLSYSDKNLIESMDQSAFDGFSFINPKFEQILNK' A
#
# COMPACT_ATOMS: atom_id res chain seq x y z
N LEU A 1 16.00 7.86 26.71
CA LEU A 1 15.00 7.33 27.66
C LEU A 1 13.62 7.56 27.09
N TYR A 2 13.02 6.62 26.37
CA TYR A 2 11.55 6.50 26.28
C TYR A 2 11.07 5.18 25.69
N PHE A 3 11.95 4.36 25.10
CA PHE A 3 11.61 2.98 24.76
C PHE A 3 12.78 2.06 25.12
N SER A 4 12.57 1.18 26.10
CA SER A 4 13.55 0.16 26.47
C SER A 4 13.60 -0.91 25.38
N ASN A 5 14.74 -1.60 25.22
CA ASN A 5 14.84 -2.77 24.34
C ASN A 5 13.80 -3.85 24.67
N LEU A 6 13.35 -3.91 25.92
CA LEU A 6 12.25 -4.77 26.35
C LEU A 6 10.91 -4.33 25.75
N PHE A 7 10.64 -3.02 25.68
CA PHE A 7 9.46 -2.48 24.99
C PHE A 7 9.50 -2.80 23.50
N LEU A 8 10.64 -2.63 22.82
CA LEU A 8 10.77 -2.96 21.40
C LEU A 8 10.53 -4.46 21.16
N LYS A 9 11.13 -5.36 21.95
CA LYS A 9 10.90 -6.81 21.85
C LYS A 9 9.45 -7.20 22.13
N LYS A 10 8.81 -6.55 23.10
CA LYS A 10 7.39 -6.78 23.46
C LYS A 10 6.46 -6.24 22.37
N LEU A 11 6.82 -5.13 21.72
CA LEU A 11 6.14 -4.57 20.56
C LEU A 11 6.25 -5.49 19.35
N THR A 12 7.44 -6.05 19.06
CA THR A 12 7.61 -7.02 17.96
C THR A 12 6.75 -8.27 18.19
N LYS A 13 6.70 -8.76 19.44
CA LYS A 13 5.87 -9.91 19.81
C LYS A 13 4.37 -9.60 19.78
N PHE A 14 3.96 -8.39 20.18
CA PHE A 14 2.58 -7.95 20.11
C PHE A 14 2.11 -7.82 18.65
N ILE A 15 2.92 -7.19 17.78
CA ILE A 15 2.66 -7.12 16.34
C ILE A 15 2.53 -8.53 15.74
N SER A 16 3.45 -9.45 16.08
CA SER A 16 3.38 -10.85 15.63
C SER A 16 2.10 -11.57 16.07
N ASN A 17 1.52 -11.20 17.22
CA ASN A 17 0.30 -11.81 17.77
C ASN A 17 -0.99 -11.13 17.29
N CYS A 18 -0.93 -9.91 16.74
CA CYS A 18 -2.05 -9.24 16.08
C CYS A 18 -2.15 -9.61 14.59
N LEU A 19 -1.06 -10.10 13.98
CA LEU A 19 -1.04 -10.63 12.62
C LEU A 19 -2.01 -11.80 12.30
N PRO A 20 -2.41 -12.71 13.23
CA PRO A 20 -3.26 -13.85 12.90
C PRO A 20 -4.64 -13.46 12.36
N SER A 21 -5.14 -12.27 12.71
CA SER A 21 -6.39 -11.71 12.18
C SER A 21 -6.28 -11.23 10.73
N LEU A 22 -5.07 -11.16 10.16
CA LEU A 22 -4.79 -10.66 8.81
C LEU A 22 -4.29 -11.78 7.88
N THR A 23 -4.64 -13.02 8.17
CA THR A 23 -4.18 -14.18 7.39
C THR A 23 -4.93 -14.22 6.05
N GLN A 24 -4.26 -13.69 5.02
CA GLN A 24 -4.69 -13.78 3.64
C GLN A 24 -4.68 -15.25 3.19
N LYS A 25 -5.86 -15.80 2.90
CA LYS A 25 -6.05 -17.23 2.55
C LYS A 25 -5.69 -17.53 1.09
N SER A 26 -5.72 -16.53 0.23
CA SER A 26 -5.37 -16.63 -1.20
C SER A 26 -4.99 -15.26 -1.77
N ALA A 27 -4.40 -15.24 -2.96
CA ALA A 27 -4.06 -13.99 -3.65
C ALA A 27 -5.28 -13.07 -3.87
N SER A 28 -6.49 -13.64 -3.92
CA SER A 28 -7.76 -12.92 -4.07
C SER A 28 -8.52 -12.69 -2.75
N ASP A 29 -7.95 -13.04 -1.61
CA ASP A 29 -8.60 -12.83 -0.32
C ASP A 29 -8.53 -11.37 0.11
N TYR A 30 -9.68 -10.70 0.05
CA TYR A 30 -9.87 -9.31 0.45
C TYR A 30 -10.81 -9.16 1.65
N ASN A 31 -11.00 -10.21 2.47
CA ASN A 31 -11.96 -10.18 3.58
C ASN A 31 -11.61 -9.15 4.69
N ASN A 32 -10.37 -8.64 4.70
CA ASN A 32 -9.92 -7.61 5.65
C ASN A 32 -10.17 -6.17 5.15
N PHE A 33 -10.73 -6.01 3.95
CA PHE A 33 -11.08 -4.71 3.38
C PHE A 33 -12.57 -4.42 3.59
N ASP A 34 -12.92 -3.14 3.71
CA ASP A 34 -14.32 -2.73 3.85
C ASP A 34 -15.14 -3.12 2.62
N ARG A 35 -16.35 -3.63 2.85
CA ARG A 35 -17.26 -4.05 1.77
C ARG A 35 -17.71 -2.89 0.90
N GLU A 36 -17.76 -1.67 1.43
CA GLU A 36 -18.12 -0.49 0.66
C GLU A 36 -17.20 -0.35 -0.56
N PHE A 37 -15.87 -0.37 -0.35
CA PHE A 37 -14.89 -0.29 -1.44
C PHE A 37 -14.87 -1.51 -2.36
N LEU A 38 -15.13 -2.71 -1.82
CA LEU A 38 -15.14 -3.95 -2.61
C LEU A 38 -16.36 -4.06 -3.52
N SER A 39 -17.44 -3.38 -3.18
CA SER A 39 -18.68 -3.38 -3.97
C SER A 39 -18.60 -2.46 -5.19
N GLU A 40 -17.66 -1.53 -5.20
CA GLU A 40 -17.44 -0.61 -6.32
C GLU A 40 -16.73 -1.32 -7.48
N LYS A 41 -17.06 -0.89 -8.71
CA LYS A 41 -16.33 -1.38 -9.89
C LYS A 41 -14.94 -0.73 -9.91
N PRO A 42 -13.85 -1.51 -10.07
CA PRO A 42 -12.51 -0.94 -10.19
C PRO A 42 -12.40 -0.19 -11.52
N LYS A 43 -12.57 1.13 -11.48
CA LYS A 43 -12.51 2.00 -12.65
C LYS A 43 -11.88 3.33 -12.28
N LEU A 44 -11.23 3.96 -13.26
CA LEU A 44 -10.82 5.35 -13.12
C LEU A 44 -12.03 6.25 -13.31
N SER A 45 -12.16 7.27 -12.47
CA SER A 45 -13.14 8.32 -12.64
C SER A 45 -12.87 9.08 -13.94
N TYR A 46 -13.94 9.48 -14.63
CA TYR A 46 -13.80 10.32 -15.81
C TYR A 46 -13.24 11.68 -15.39
N SER A 47 -12.19 12.13 -16.07
CA SER A 47 -11.53 13.39 -15.79
C SER A 47 -11.90 14.44 -16.84
N ASP A 48 -12.09 15.68 -16.41
CA ASP A 48 -12.31 16.80 -17.31
C ASP A 48 -11.00 17.18 -18.00
N LYS A 49 -11.01 17.20 -19.33
CA LYS A 49 -9.84 17.53 -20.15
C LYS A 49 -9.35 18.94 -19.89
N ASN A 50 -10.25 19.91 -19.74
CA ASN A 50 -9.89 21.30 -19.51
C ASN A 50 -9.14 21.44 -18.17
N LEU A 51 -9.58 20.68 -17.16
CA LEU A 51 -8.91 20.65 -15.88
C LEU A 51 -7.50 20.05 -16.00
N ILE A 52 -7.35 18.92 -16.68
CA ILE A 52 -6.05 18.27 -16.88
C ILE A 52 -5.08 19.20 -17.63
N GLU A 53 -5.55 19.83 -18.70
CA GLU A 53 -4.74 20.75 -19.53
C GLU A 53 -4.32 22.02 -18.78
N SER A 54 -5.08 22.44 -17.77
CA SER A 54 -4.74 23.60 -16.94
C SER A 54 -3.67 23.35 -15.88
N MET A 55 -3.29 22.09 -15.64
CA MET A 55 -2.31 21.73 -14.61
C MET A 55 -0.87 21.92 -15.09
N ASP A 56 -0.03 22.51 -14.24
CA ASP A 56 1.42 22.56 -14.46
C ASP A 56 2.05 21.18 -14.31
N GLN A 57 2.50 20.60 -15.43
CA GLN A 57 3.11 19.27 -15.45
C GLN A 57 4.53 19.24 -14.87
N SER A 58 5.24 20.37 -14.84
CA SER A 58 6.60 20.44 -14.28
C SER A 58 6.61 20.21 -12.77
N ALA A 59 5.47 20.41 -12.10
CA ALA A 59 5.29 20.06 -10.69
C ALA A 59 5.47 18.56 -10.39
N PHE A 60 5.41 17.70 -11.41
CA PHE A 60 5.60 16.26 -11.30
C PHE A 60 6.97 15.78 -11.81
N ASP A 61 7.89 16.69 -12.11
CA ASP A 61 9.26 16.33 -12.52
C ASP A 61 9.94 15.48 -11.43
N GLY A 62 10.49 14.33 -11.82
CA GLY A 62 11.12 13.38 -10.90
C GLY A 62 10.16 12.48 -10.12
N PHE A 63 8.85 12.50 -10.41
CA PHE A 63 7.86 11.64 -9.74
C PHE A 63 8.03 10.14 -10.07
N SER A 64 8.51 9.81 -11.27
CA SER A 64 8.66 8.42 -11.71
C SER A 64 9.71 7.68 -10.86
N PHE A 65 9.29 6.58 -10.24
CA PHE A 65 10.14 5.71 -9.43
C PHE A 65 9.87 4.23 -9.75
N ILE A 66 10.95 3.46 -9.90
CA ILE A 66 10.91 1.99 -9.97
C ILE A 66 11.73 1.46 -8.82
N ASN A 67 11.19 0.48 -8.07
CA ASN A 67 11.93 -0.16 -6.99
C ASN A 67 13.11 -0.97 -7.56
N PRO A 68 14.38 -0.57 -7.33
CA PRO A 68 15.54 -1.24 -7.92
C PRO A 68 15.77 -2.65 -7.36
N LYS A 69 15.13 -3.00 -6.23
CA LYS A 69 15.20 -4.35 -5.65
C LYS A 69 14.21 -5.32 -6.29
N PHE A 70 13.25 -4.84 -7.07
CA PHE A 70 12.22 -5.69 -7.66
C PHE A 70 12.78 -6.60 -8.76
N GLU A 71 13.73 -6.10 -9.54
CA GLU A 71 14.48 -6.87 -10.56
C GLU A 71 15.15 -8.13 -9.99
N GLN A 72 15.61 -8.08 -8.74
CA GLN A 72 16.27 -9.23 -8.10
C GLN A 72 15.30 -10.35 -7.72
N ILE A 73 14.00 -10.03 -7.57
CA ILE A 73 12.96 -10.98 -7.18
C ILE A 73 12.42 -11.74 -8.39
N LEU A 74 12.40 -11.12 -9.58
CA LEU A 74 11.88 -11.71 -10.82
C LEU A 74 12.86 -12.67 -11.52
N ASN A 75 14.16 -12.55 -11.26
CA ASN A 75 15.22 -13.35 -11.90
C ASN A 75 15.56 -14.66 -11.15
N LYS A 76 14.64 -15.19 -10.34
CA LYS A 76 14.80 -16.40 -9.53
C LYS A 76 13.70 -17.40 -9.84
#